data_AF-A0A1G7VBJ5-F1
#
_entry.id   AF-A0A1G7VBJ5-F1
#
_cell.length_a   1.000
_cell.length_b   1.000
_cell.length_c   1.000
_cell.angle_alpha   90.00
_cell.angle_beta   90.00
_cell.angle_gamma   90.00
#
_symmetry.space_group_name_H-M   'P 1'
#
loop_
_entity.id
_entity.type
_entity.pdbx_description
1 polymer ?
#
loop_
_entity_poly.entity_id
_entity_poly.type
_entity_poly.pdbx_seq_one_letter_code
_entity_poly.pdbx_strand_id
1 'polypeptide(L)'
;MNHRSLDHALRDALALVRVTSGGDPVLKAEQARKCLARAVHDFPGTPSRALALIAAADEHLEYGELMEARTLLTAARGHLPNRRTAVAARA
;
A
#
# COMPACT_ATOMS: atom_id res chain seq x y z
N MET A 1 -0.16 18.68 -6.26
CA MET A 1 -0.10 17.85 -5.04
C MET A 1 0.76 16.63 -5.34
N ASN A 2 1.76 16.32 -4.51
CA ASN A 2 2.78 15.31 -4.81
C ASN A 2 2.46 13.95 -4.15
N HIS A 3 1.76 13.06 -4.87
CA HIS A 3 1.44 11.68 -4.40
C HIS A 3 2.66 10.74 -4.23
N ARG A 4 3.89 11.26 -4.37
CA ARG A 4 5.13 10.47 -4.30
C ARG A 4 5.35 9.83 -2.94
N SER A 5 4.94 10.50 -1.87
CA SER A 5 5.11 9.97 -0.51
C SER A 5 4.16 8.81 -0.23
N LEU A 6 2.91 8.88 -0.69
CA LEU A 6 1.97 7.76 -0.56
C LEU A 6 2.37 6.58 -1.44
N ASP A 7 2.83 6.82 -2.67
CA ASP A 7 3.39 5.76 -3.52
C ASP A 7 4.65 5.12 -2.89
N HIS A 8 5.48 5.89 -2.18
CA HIS A 8 6.61 5.36 -1.42
C HIS A 8 6.16 4.49 -0.24
N ALA A 9 5.24 5.00 0.58
CA ALA A 9 4.68 4.24 1.71
C ALA A 9 3.99 2.94 1.26
N LEU A 10 3.28 2.96 0.14
CA LEU A 10 2.70 1.75 -0.45
C LEU A 10 3.77 0.76 -0.90
N ARG A 11 4.91 1.22 -1.45
CA ARG A 11 6.02 0.33 -1.82
C ARG A 11 6.68 -0.29 -0.60
N ASP A 12 6.87 0.49 0.46
CA ASP A 12 7.46 0.02 1.71
C ASP A 12 6.54 -1.02 2.38
N ALA A 13 5.24 -0.73 2.46
CA ALA A 13 4.23 -1.68 2.93
C ALA A 13 4.23 -2.97 2.09
N LEU A 14 4.29 -2.87 0.75
CA LEU A 14 4.39 -4.03 -0.15
C LEU A 14 5.68 -4.84 0.08
N ALA A 15 6.78 -4.20 0.46
CA ALA A 15 8.03 -4.89 0.80
C ALA A 15 7.95 -5.62 2.14
N LEU A 16 7.24 -5.05 3.12
CA LEU A 16 7.04 -5.65 4.44
C LEU A 16 6.16 -6.90 4.38
N VAL A 17 5.08 -6.88 3.58
CA VAL A 17 4.13 -8.01 3.46
C VAL A 17 4.59 -9.12 2.50
N ARG A 18 5.80 -9.00 1.92
CA ARG A 18 6.37 -10.05 1.08
C ARG A 18 6.75 -11.25 1.94
N VAL A 19 6.26 -12.43 1.53
CA VAL A 19 6.50 -13.73 2.20
C VAL A 19 7.99 -14.05 2.36
N THR A 20 8.82 -13.59 1.42
CA THR A 20 10.28 -13.84 1.42
C THR A 20 11.06 -12.90 2.34
N SER A 21 10.41 -11.92 2.99
CA SER A 21 11.12 -10.81 3.62
C SER A 21 11.80 -11.16 4.95
N GLY A 22 11.69 -12.40 5.48
CA GLY A 22 12.36 -12.90 6.71
C GLY A 22 12.05 -12.16 8.02
N GLY A 23 11.75 -12.86 9.12
CA GLY A 23 11.37 -12.23 10.41
C GLY A 23 9.86 -12.21 10.66
N ASP A 24 9.46 -11.75 11.85
CA ASP A 24 8.10 -11.92 12.39
C ASP A 24 7.01 -11.25 11.50
N PRO A 25 6.05 -12.02 10.97
CA PRO A 25 4.98 -11.49 10.13
C PRO A 25 4.07 -10.49 10.85
N VAL A 26 3.85 -10.64 12.16
CA VAL A 26 2.99 -9.76 12.95
C VAL A 26 3.63 -8.37 13.07
N LEU A 27 4.91 -8.32 13.43
CA LEU A 27 5.65 -7.05 13.54
C LEU A 27 5.72 -6.30 12.20
N LYS A 28 5.87 -7.03 11.09
CA LYS A 28 5.88 -6.44 9.75
C LYS A 28 4.52 -5.93 9.32
N ALA A 29 3.45 -6.65 9.63
CA ALA A 29 2.10 -6.19 9.38
C ALA A 29 1.84 -4.89 10.14
N GLU A 30 2.18 -4.84 11.42
CA GLU A 30 2.02 -3.62 12.23
C GLU A 30 2.87 -2.45 11.73
N GLN A 31 4.10 -2.71 11.30
CA GLN A 31 4.95 -1.68 10.69
C GLN A 31 4.33 -1.16 9.38
N ALA A 32 3.76 -2.03 8.55
CA ALA A 32 3.08 -1.65 7.32
C ALA A 32 1.86 -0.76 7.63
N ARG A 33 1.03 -1.14 8.62
CA ARG A 33 -0.12 -0.36 9.09
C ARG A 33 0.30 1.06 9.53
N LYS A 34 1.35 1.17 10.35
CA LYS A 34 1.89 2.46 10.82
C LYS A 34 2.36 3.34 9.66
N CYS A 35 3.09 2.77 8.70
CA CYS A 35 3.55 3.47 7.51
C CYS A 35 2.38 4.00 6.67
N LEU A 36 1.35 3.18 6.45
CA LEU A 36 0.17 3.54 5.66
C LEU A 36 -0.68 4.61 6.35
N ALA A 37 -0.95 4.47 7.65
CA ALA A 37 -1.73 5.44 8.43
C ALA A 37 -1.10 6.83 8.39
N ARG A 38 0.22 6.92 8.59
CA ARG A 38 0.98 8.18 8.48
C ARG A 38 0.88 8.77 7.08
N ALA A 39 1.07 7.95 6.05
CA ALA A 39 1.04 8.41 4.66
C ALA A 39 -0.37 8.83 4.20
N VAL A 40 -1.43 8.27 4.75
CA VAL A 40 -2.80 8.73 4.48
C VAL A 40 -3.07 10.06 5.18
N HIS A 41 -2.70 10.18 6.45
CA HIS A 41 -2.86 11.41 7.23
C HIS A 41 -2.14 12.61 6.58
N ASP A 42 -0.91 12.40 6.11
CA ASP A 42 -0.09 13.47 5.54
C ASP A 42 -0.57 13.90 4.13
N PHE A 43 -1.54 13.19 3.51
CA PHE A 43 -1.98 13.42 2.14
C PHE A 43 -3.51 13.45 2.00
N PRO A 44 -4.16 14.57 2.39
CA PRO A 44 -5.62 14.73 2.33
C PRO A 44 -6.19 14.74 0.89
N GLY A 45 -5.34 14.87 -0.13
CA GLY A 45 -5.73 14.79 -1.55
C GLY A 45 -5.73 13.37 -2.13
N THR A 46 -5.60 12.33 -1.30
CA THR A 46 -5.56 10.95 -1.78
C THR A 46 -6.90 10.55 -2.43
N PRO A 47 -6.88 9.91 -3.62
CA PRO A 47 -8.11 9.46 -4.28
C PRO A 47 -8.93 8.54 -3.36
N SER A 48 -10.24 8.77 -3.28
CA SER A 48 -11.16 7.99 -2.42
C SER A 48 -11.06 6.48 -2.64
N ARG A 49 -10.88 6.05 -3.90
CA ARG A 49 -10.71 4.63 -4.24
C ARG A 49 -9.40 4.05 -3.73
N ALA A 50 -8.32 4.82 -3.72
CA ALA A 50 -7.05 4.39 -3.12
C ALA A 50 -7.19 4.30 -1.59
N LEU A 51 -7.88 5.26 -0.96
CA LEU A 51 -8.16 5.25 0.48
C LEU A 51 -8.98 4.02 0.91
N ALA A 52 -10.05 3.70 0.18
CA ALA A 52 -10.87 2.53 0.48
C ALA A 52 -10.07 1.21 0.40
N LEU A 53 -9.19 1.10 -0.60
CA LEU A 53 -8.32 -0.08 -0.75
C LEU A 53 -7.23 -0.14 0.32
N ILE A 54 -6.71 1.00 0.78
CA ILE A 54 -5.76 1.06 1.91
C ILE A 54 -6.45 0.66 3.21
N ALA A 55 -7.67 1.14 3.45
CA ALA A 55 -8.45 0.77 4.64
C ALA A 55 -8.76 -0.74 4.66
N ALA A 56 -9.22 -1.31 3.55
CA ALA A 56 -9.44 -2.75 3.45
C ALA A 56 -8.13 -3.54 3.64
N ALA A 57 -7.00 -3.05 3.11
CA ALA A 57 -5.71 -3.69 3.34
C ALA A 57 -5.30 -3.66 4.82
N ASP A 58 -5.61 -2.58 5.55
CA ASP A 58 -5.33 -2.47 6.98
C ASP A 58 -6.06 -3.53 7.81
N GLU A 59 -7.32 -3.82 7.48
CA GLU A 59 -8.10 -4.90 8.11
C GLU A 59 -7.43 -6.27 7.89
N HIS A 60 -7.04 -6.59 6.64
CA HIS A 60 -6.34 -7.84 6.37
C HIS A 60 -4.97 -7.94 7.07
N LEU A 61 -4.26 -6.81 7.23
CA LEU A 61 -3.00 -6.79 8.00
C LEU A 61 -3.23 -7.09 9.48
N GLU A 62 -4.34 -6.64 10.05
CA GLU A 62 -4.73 -6.95 11.43
C GLU A 62 -4.95 -8.45 11.66
N TYR A 63 -5.50 -9.15 10.66
CA TYR A 63 -5.74 -10.59 10.71
C TYR A 63 -4.58 -11.45 10.18
N GLY A 64 -3.47 -10.84 9.76
CA GLY A 64 -2.32 -11.57 9.20
C GLY A 64 -2.55 -12.13 7.78
N GLU A 65 -3.56 -11.65 7.08
CA GLU A 65 -3.95 -12.04 5.72
C GLU A 65 -3.07 -11.30 4.69
N LEU A 66 -1.79 -11.66 4.66
CA LEU A 66 -0.75 -10.91 3.93
C LEU A 66 -0.95 -10.91 2.41
N MET A 67 -1.57 -11.93 1.82
CA MET A 67 -1.79 -12.01 0.37
C MET A 67 -2.94 -11.09 -0.08
N GLU A 68 -4.00 -11.04 0.71
CA GLU A 68 -5.16 -10.18 0.56
C GLU A 68 -4.73 -8.72 0.71
N ALA A 69 -4.02 -8.41 1.79
CA ALA A 69 -3.42 -7.09 2.01
C ALA A 69 -2.52 -6.67 0.83
N ARG A 70 -1.64 -7.55 0.35
CA ARG A 70 -0.75 -7.26 -0.79
C ARG A 70 -1.53 -6.95 -2.07
N THR A 71 -2.61 -7.68 -2.32
CA THR A 71 -3.47 -7.49 -3.50
C THR A 71 -4.12 -6.12 -3.47
N LEU A 72 -4.69 -5.73 -2.33
CA LEU A 72 -5.35 -4.45 -2.14
C LEU A 72 -4.37 -3.28 -2.20
N LEU A 73 -3.18 -3.39 -1.58
CA LEU A 73 -2.13 -2.37 -1.67
C LEU A 73 -1.62 -2.18 -3.10
N THR A 74 -1.54 -3.26 -3.89
CA THR A 74 -1.17 -3.19 -5.31
C THR A 74 -2.23 -2.45 -6.12
N ALA A 75 -3.52 -2.71 -5.85
CA ALA A 75 -4.64 -2.04 -6.47
C ALA A 75 -4.71 -0.55 -6.07
N ALA A 76 -4.56 -0.23 -4.77
CA ALA A 76 -4.55 1.14 -4.25
C ALA A 76 -3.52 2.00 -4.97
N ARG A 77 -2.31 1.45 -5.14
CA ARG A 77 -1.21 2.09 -5.86
C ARG A 77 -1.54 2.32 -7.34
N GLY A 78 -2.42 1.51 -7.95
CA GLY A 78 -2.92 1.70 -9.31
C GLY A 78 -3.82 2.92 -9.49
N HIS A 79 -4.41 3.41 -8.42
CA HIS A 79 -5.28 4.59 -8.43
C HIS A 79 -4.55 5.91 -8.14
N LEU A 80 -3.24 5.89 -7.89
CA LEU A 80 -2.48 7.11 -7.62
C LEU A 80 -2.18 7.91 -8.91
N PRO A 81 -2.42 9.23 -8.94
CA PRO A 81 -2.05 10.09 -10.06
C PRO A 81 -0.53 10.10 -10.27
N ASN A 82 -0.09 10.21 -11.53
CA ASN A 82 1.33 10.22 -11.91
C ASN A 82 2.12 8.93 -11.59
N ARG A 83 1.45 7.79 -11.41
CA ARG A 83 2.13 6.50 -11.60
C ARG A 83 2.52 6.45 -13.07
N ARG A 84 3.80 6.74 -13.40
CA ARG A 84 4.35 6.58 -14.76
C ARG A 84 3.82 5.26 -15.29
N THR A 85 2.92 5.35 -16.26
CA THR A 85 2.29 4.22 -16.95
C THR A 85 3.38 3.56 -17.77
N ALA A 86 4.17 2.70 -17.13
CA ALA A 86 5.12 1.82 -17.81
C ALA A 86 4.39 0.67 -18.55
N VAL A 87 3.06 0.70 -18.64
CA VAL A 87 2.21 -0.33 -19.27
C VAL A 87 1.24 0.31 -20.28
N ALA A 88 1.76 1.17 -21.16
CA ALA A 88 1.05 1.60 -22.38
C ALA A 88 1.96 1.49 -23.62
N ALA A 89 2.89 0.52 -23.63
CA ALA A 89 3.78 0.26 -24.77
C ALA A 89 4.14 -1.22 -24.92
N ARG A 90 3.19 -2.14 -24.71
CA ARG A 90 3.31 -3.52 -25.19
C ARG A 90 1.96 -4.06 -25.64
N ALA A 91 1.96 -4.46 -26.92
CA ALA A 91 0.91 -5.05 -27.76
C ALA A 91 -0.08 -4.04 -28.35
#